data_AF-A0A383BYW0-F1
#
_entry.id   AF-A0A383BYW0-F1
#
_cell.length_a   1.000
_cell.length_b   1.000
_cell.length_c   1.000
_cell.angle_alpha   90.00
_cell.angle_beta   90.00
_cell.angle_gamma   90.00
#
_symmetry.space_group_name_H-M   'P 1'
#
loop_
_entity.id
_entity.type
_entity.pdbx_description
1 polymer ?
#
loop_
_entity_poly.entity_id
_entity_poly.type
_entity_poly.pdbx_seq_one_letter_code
_entity_poly.pdbx_strand_id
1 'polypeptide(L)'
;AVAVNPKDKRYKHLVGKKVILPLVGRKIKIITDSYADPEQGTGAVKITPAHDFNDYDVGIRNKLELLNVFTEDGKINKNAPDEFIGLDRFEARKKVLSQLTNKELLIKEEKIKNTVPYGDRSNSIIEPFLTEQWFADAKKLSIKAKKIVKSKKIKFFPENWSKTYFQWMNNIEPWCISRQLWWGHQIPAWYGPDKKIFVAKNEIEVKKIAKKYYKKEVELIRDPDVLDTWFSSGLWPFATLGW
;
A
#
# COMPACT_ATOMS: atom_id res chain seq x y z
N ALA A 1 -3.38 7.90 14.67
CA ALA A 1 -3.71 9.24 15.23
C ALA A 1 -5.21 9.46 15.15
N VAL A 2 -5.74 10.60 15.61
CA VAL A 2 -7.08 11.08 15.24
C VAL A 2 -6.89 12.35 14.41
N ALA A 3 -7.41 12.37 13.19
CA ALA A 3 -7.36 13.56 12.34
C ALA A 3 -8.67 14.34 12.44
N VAL A 4 -8.55 15.67 12.45
CA VAL A 4 -9.66 16.63 12.38
C VAL A 4 -9.38 17.63 11.27
N ASN A 5 -10.42 18.20 10.67
CA ASN A 5 -10.21 19.19 9.63
C ASN A 5 -9.63 20.50 10.22
N PRO A 6 -8.63 21.14 9.59
CA PRO A 6 -8.13 22.44 10.04
C PRO A 6 -9.21 23.54 10.14
N LYS A 7 -10.28 23.45 9.33
CA LYS A 7 -11.38 24.41 9.32
C LYS A 7 -12.46 24.12 10.37
N ASP A 8 -12.43 22.95 11.00
CA ASP A 8 -13.40 22.58 12.02
C ASP A 8 -13.06 23.22 13.38
N LYS A 9 -13.83 24.26 13.73
CA LYS A 9 -13.62 25.03 14.97
C LYS A 9 -13.88 24.19 16.23
N ARG A 10 -14.69 23.12 16.15
CA ARG A 10 -15.06 22.27 17.31
C ARG A 10 -13.83 21.66 17.97
N TYR A 11 -12.83 21.27 17.16
CA TYR A 11 -11.64 20.54 17.63
C TYR A 11 -10.39 21.40 17.81
N LYS A 12 -10.42 22.70 17.47
CA LYS A 12 -9.24 23.59 17.49
C LYS A 12 -8.50 23.58 18.84
N HIS A 13 -9.23 23.49 19.95
CA HIS A 13 -8.69 23.46 21.31
C HIS A 13 -8.15 22.08 21.76
N LEU A 14 -8.31 21.05 20.92
CA LEU A 14 -7.86 19.67 21.16
C LEU A 14 -6.69 19.26 20.27
N VAL A 15 -6.44 19.98 19.17
CA VAL A 15 -5.28 19.74 18.29
C VAL A 15 -3.98 19.77 19.09
N GLY A 16 -3.11 18.77 18.87
CA GLY A 16 -1.85 18.60 19.58
C GLY A 16 -1.97 17.88 20.93
N LYS A 17 -3.17 17.78 21.51
CA LYS A 17 -3.41 16.95 22.70
C LYS A 17 -3.36 15.46 22.35
N LYS A 18 -3.26 14.64 23.39
CA LYS A 18 -3.24 13.18 23.28
C LYS A 18 -4.55 12.61 23.79
N VAL A 19 -5.04 11.58 23.12
CA VAL A 19 -6.16 10.74 23.56
C VAL A 19 -5.67 9.33 23.81
N ILE A 20 -6.37 8.60 24.67
CA ILE A 20 -6.07 7.21 24.99
C ILE A 20 -6.85 6.34 24.01
N LEU A 21 -6.14 5.49 23.26
CA LEU A 21 -6.75 4.48 22.40
C LEU A 21 -7.45 3.44 23.30
N PRO A 22 -8.77 3.21 23.12
CA PRO A 22 -9.49 2.21 23.89
C PRO A 22 -8.84 0.82 23.79
N LEU A 23 -9.01 0.02 24.85
CA LEU A 23 -8.51 -1.36 25.01
C LEU A 23 -6.98 -1.48 25.11
N VAL A 24 -6.23 -0.75 24.29
CA VAL A 24 -4.76 -0.81 24.23
C VAL A 24 -4.09 0.15 25.22
N GLY A 25 -4.76 1.25 25.59
CA GLY A 25 -4.21 2.26 26.52
C GLY A 25 -3.12 3.17 25.92
N ARG A 26 -2.76 2.97 24.64
CA ARG A 26 -1.76 3.77 23.93
C ARG A 26 -2.23 5.22 23.76
N LYS A 27 -1.34 6.19 24.05
CA LYS A 27 -1.61 7.62 23.82
C LYS A 27 -1.33 7.99 22.37
N ILE A 28 -2.35 8.45 21.64
CA ILE A 28 -2.24 8.92 20.25
C ILE A 28 -2.54 10.42 20.16
N LYS A 29 -1.92 11.12 19.21
CA LYS A 29 -2.13 12.57 19.02
C LYS A 29 -3.41 12.86 18.22
N ILE A 30 -4.01 14.02 18.50
CA ILE A 30 -4.97 14.68 17.62
C ILE A 30 -4.20 15.59 16.66
N ILE A 31 -4.36 15.38 15.36
CA ILE A 31 -3.68 16.10 14.29
C ILE A 31 -4.68 16.79 13.37
N THR A 32 -4.22 17.76 12.60
CA THR A 32 -5.03 18.42 11.56
C THR A 32 -4.68 17.89 10.18
N ASP A 33 -5.67 17.44 9.42
CA ASP A 33 -5.48 17.05 8.01
C ASP A 33 -6.78 17.33 7.23
N SER A 34 -6.67 17.81 5.98
CA SER A 34 -7.82 18.13 5.14
C SER A 34 -8.61 16.91 4.69
N TYR A 35 -8.06 15.70 4.84
CA TYR A 35 -8.77 14.46 4.55
C TYR A 35 -9.97 14.22 5.49
N ALA A 36 -9.91 14.72 6.73
CA ALA A 36 -11.04 14.61 7.65
C ALA A 36 -12.18 15.54 7.18
N ASP A 37 -13.37 14.98 6.93
CA ASP A 37 -14.57 15.73 6.55
C ASP A 37 -15.34 16.18 7.81
N PRO A 38 -15.51 17.49 8.08
CA PRO A 38 -16.28 17.99 9.21
C PRO A 38 -17.73 17.52 9.26
N GLU A 39 -18.35 17.26 8.11
CA GLU A 39 -19.77 16.90 7.99
C GLU A 39 -19.99 15.39 8.15
N GLN A 40 -18.94 14.58 8.03
CA GLN A 40 -19.03 13.13 8.14
C GLN A 40 -18.92 12.65 9.59
N GLY A 41 -19.98 12.05 10.11
CA GLY A 41 -20.01 11.48 11.45
C GLY A 41 -19.71 12.53 12.52
N THR A 42 -18.60 12.37 13.24
CA THR A 42 -18.19 13.36 14.27
C THR A 42 -17.37 14.53 13.69
N GLY A 43 -16.85 14.42 12.47
CA GLY A 43 -15.83 15.33 11.94
C GLY A 43 -14.39 14.97 12.33
N ALA A 44 -14.22 13.95 13.18
CA ALA A 44 -12.94 13.38 13.57
C ALA A 44 -12.83 11.92 13.08
N VAL A 45 -11.68 11.56 12.50
CA VAL A 45 -11.47 10.23 11.91
C VAL A 45 -10.23 9.56 12.51
N LYS A 46 -10.31 8.25 12.77
CA LYS A 46 -9.14 7.45 13.13
C LYS A 46 -8.18 7.40 11.94
N ILE A 47 -6.87 7.47 12.18
CA ILE A 47 -5.85 7.30 11.15
C ILE A 47 -5.02 6.06 11.47
N THR A 48 -5.11 5.07 10.59
CA THR A 48 -4.48 3.74 10.62
C THR A 48 -3.61 3.50 9.38
N PRO A 49 -2.42 4.12 9.30
CA PRO A 49 -1.64 4.17 8.05
C PRO A 49 -1.24 2.82 7.43
N ALA A 50 -1.17 1.76 8.24
CA ALA A 50 -0.78 0.44 7.75
C ALA A 50 -1.94 -0.39 7.14
N HIS A 51 -3.18 0.11 7.22
CA HIS A 51 -4.40 -0.69 6.94
C HIS A 51 -5.41 0.03 6.04
N ASP A 52 -5.10 1.23 5.55
CA ASP A 52 -5.95 1.97 4.61
C ASP A 52 -5.07 2.91 3.77
N PHE A 53 -5.34 3.00 2.47
CA PHE A 53 -4.52 3.77 1.53
C PHE A 53 -4.60 5.29 1.80
N ASN A 54 -5.77 5.80 2.15
CA ASN A 54 -5.91 7.23 2.45
C ASN A 54 -5.26 7.57 3.79
N ASP A 55 -5.44 6.70 4.79
CA ASP A 55 -4.76 6.82 6.08
C ASP A 55 -3.24 6.74 5.94
N TYR A 56 -2.74 5.93 4.99
CA TYR A 56 -1.32 5.86 4.67
C TYR A 56 -0.80 7.23 4.24
N ASP A 57 -1.47 7.87 3.26
CA ASP A 57 -1.07 9.18 2.78
C ASP A 57 -1.15 10.26 3.87
N VAL A 58 -2.20 10.25 4.69
CA VAL A 58 -2.30 11.12 5.88
C VAL A 58 -1.13 10.84 6.83
N GLY A 59 -0.80 9.57 7.05
CA GLY A 59 0.30 9.12 7.89
C GLY A 59 1.64 9.64 7.41
N ILE A 60 1.94 9.54 6.11
CA ILE A 60 3.17 10.04 5.51
C ILE A 60 3.28 11.57 5.65
N ARG A 61 2.23 12.32 5.29
CA ARG A 61 2.23 13.81 5.40
C ARG A 61 2.46 14.29 6.83
N ASN A 62 1.90 13.57 7.80
CA ASN A 62 1.96 13.94 9.22
C ASN A 62 3.07 13.19 10.00
N LYS A 63 3.93 12.44 9.31
CA LYS A 63 5.04 11.66 9.91
C LYS A 63 4.58 10.75 11.05
N LEU A 64 3.47 10.06 10.84
CA LEU A 64 2.94 9.08 11.78
C LEU A 64 3.69 7.75 11.67
N GLU A 65 3.73 7.03 12.79
CA GLU A 65 4.22 5.66 12.82
C GLU A 65 3.32 4.72 11.99
N LEU A 66 3.95 3.91 11.15
CA LEU A 66 3.29 2.87 10.36
C LEU A 66 3.24 1.57 11.18
N LEU A 67 2.14 1.34 11.90
CA LEU A 67 1.98 0.16 12.76
C LEU A 67 1.02 -0.87 12.14
N ASN A 68 1.58 -1.99 11.66
CA ASN A 68 0.80 -3.13 11.20
C ASN A 68 0.31 -3.99 12.39
N VAL A 69 -0.95 -4.41 12.40
CA VAL A 69 -1.54 -5.29 13.43
C VAL A 69 -1.97 -6.65 12.90
N PHE A 70 -1.80 -6.89 11.59
CA PHE A 70 -2.14 -8.16 10.97
C PHE A 70 -0.90 -8.98 10.64
N THR A 71 -1.07 -10.29 10.58
CA THR A 71 -0.19 -11.24 9.89
C THR A 71 -0.61 -11.37 8.43
N GLU A 72 0.21 -12.05 7.62
CA GLU A 72 -0.08 -12.27 6.19
C GLU A 72 -1.36 -13.09 5.95
N ASP A 73 -1.73 -13.97 6.88
CA ASP A 73 -2.98 -14.75 6.85
C ASP A 73 -4.19 -14.01 7.45
N GLY A 74 -4.06 -12.71 7.75
CA GLY A 74 -5.17 -11.86 8.20
C GLY A 74 -5.56 -12.07 9.67
N LYS A 75 -4.65 -12.62 10.49
CA LYS A 75 -4.82 -12.73 11.95
C LYS A 75 -4.16 -11.59 12.68
N ILE A 76 -4.54 -11.37 13.94
CA ILE A 76 -3.93 -10.35 14.78
C ILE A 76 -2.52 -10.76 15.21
N ASN A 77 -1.56 -9.86 15.05
CA ASN A 77 -0.15 -10.05 15.44
C ASN A 77 0.15 -9.48 16.85
N LYS A 78 1.41 -9.60 17.27
CA LYS A 78 1.92 -9.15 18.59
C LYS A 78 1.86 -7.64 18.89
N ASN A 79 1.47 -6.81 17.94
CA ASN A 79 1.32 -5.37 18.14
C ASN A 79 -0.05 -5.01 18.73
N ALA A 80 -0.94 -5.99 18.92
CA ALA A 80 -2.21 -5.85 19.62
C ALA A 80 -2.13 -6.46 21.03
N PRO A 81 -3.12 -6.19 21.92
CA PRO A 81 -3.18 -6.82 23.23
C PRO A 81 -3.26 -8.35 23.14
N ASP A 82 -2.64 -9.04 24.10
CA ASP A 82 -2.45 -10.50 24.09
C ASP A 82 -3.73 -11.29 23.83
N GLU A 83 -4.86 -10.80 24.35
CA GLU A 83 -6.15 -11.45 24.21
C GLU A 83 -6.71 -11.48 22.77
N PHE A 84 -6.12 -10.72 21.85
CA PHE A 84 -6.51 -10.69 20.44
C PHE A 84 -5.55 -11.46 19.55
N ILE A 85 -4.31 -11.72 20.00
CA ILE A 85 -3.26 -12.32 19.19
C ILE A 85 -3.74 -13.68 18.66
N GLY A 86 -3.56 -13.90 17.35
CA GLY A 86 -3.92 -15.13 16.66
C GLY A 86 -5.39 -15.24 16.24
N LEU A 87 -6.27 -14.33 16.67
CA LEU A 87 -7.66 -14.29 16.19
C LEU A 87 -7.72 -13.85 14.72
N ASP A 88 -8.67 -14.41 13.96
CA ASP A 88 -9.02 -13.87 12.64
C ASP A 88 -9.56 -12.43 12.77
N ARG A 89 -9.29 -11.59 11.78
CA ARG A 89 -9.69 -10.17 11.79
C ARG A 89 -11.18 -9.93 12.02
N PHE A 90 -12.07 -10.82 11.56
CA PHE A 90 -13.50 -10.67 11.77
C PHE A 90 -13.92 -11.10 13.18
N GLU A 91 -13.29 -12.12 13.73
CA GLU A 91 -13.48 -12.55 15.12
C GLU A 91 -12.97 -11.48 16.09
N ALA A 92 -11.77 -10.97 15.84
CA ALA A 92 -11.19 -9.86 16.57
C ALA A 92 -12.10 -8.64 16.55
N ARG A 93 -12.69 -8.29 15.39
CA ARG A 93 -13.65 -7.18 15.28
C ARG A 93 -14.88 -7.38 16.19
N LYS A 94 -15.47 -8.57 16.22
CA LYS A 94 -16.61 -8.88 17.10
C LYS A 94 -16.23 -8.75 18.57
N LYS A 95 -15.05 -9.27 18.94
CA LYS A 95 -14.54 -9.19 20.32
C LYS A 95 -14.26 -7.75 20.75
N VAL A 96 -13.66 -6.93 19.88
CA VAL A 96 -13.44 -5.50 20.11
C VAL A 96 -14.77 -4.78 20.37
N LEU A 97 -15.79 -5.02 19.55
CA LEU A 97 -17.11 -4.42 19.76
C LEU A 97 -17.71 -4.80 21.12
N SER A 98 -17.69 -6.09 21.47
CA SER A 98 -18.19 -6.56 22.77
C SER A 98 -17.48 -5.87 23.95
N GLN A 99 -16.16 -5.73 23.89
CA GLN A 99 -15.42 -5.07 24.97
C GLN A 99 -15.68 -3.56 25.04
N LEU A 100 -15.83 -2.88 23.91
CA LEU A 100 -16.19 -1.47 23.89
C LEU A 100 -17.59 -1.24 24.47
N THR A 101 -18.54 -2.13 24.18
CA THR A 101 -19.89 -2.12 24.77
C THR A 101 -19.83 -2.34 26.28
N ASN A 102 -19.11 -3.37 26.76
CA ASN A 102 -19.01 -3.69 28.18
C ASN A 102 -18.31 -2.60 29.00
N LYS A 103 -17.47 -1.77 28.37
CA LYS A 103 -16.80 -0.62 28.99
C LYS A 103 -17.57 0.69 28.80
N GLU A 104 -18.76 0.67 28.21
CA GLU A 104 -19.58 1.85 27.91
C GLU A 104 -18.84 2.90 27.04
N LEU A 105 -17.90 2.45 26.20
CA LEU A 105 -17.13 3.29 25.28
C LEU A 105 -17.75 3.33 23.87
N LEU A 106 -18.68 2.43 23.56
CA LEU A 106 -19.43 2.42 22.31
C LEU A 106 -20.65 3.33 22.42
N ILE A 107 -20.67 4.42 21.65
CA ILE A 107 -21.76 5.41 21.70
C ILE A 107 -22.95 5.01 20.80
N LYS A 108 -22.67 4.51 19.59
CA LYS A 108 -23.69 4.21 18.59
C LYS A 108 -23.19 3.15 17.62
N GLU A 109 -24.10 2.28 17.19
CA GLU A 109 -23.93 1.39 16.03
C GLU A 109 -24.97 1.75 14.98
N GLU A 110 -24.56 1.83 13.72
CA GLU A 110 -25.44 2.13 12.59
C GLU A 110 -25.07 1.31 11.37
N LYS A 111 -26.07 0.96 10.56
CA LYS A 111 -25.86 0.21 9.32
C LYS A 111 -25.56 1.20 8.20
N ILE A 112 -24.36 1.12 7.65
CA ILE A 112 -23.90 1.94 6.52
C ILE A 112 -23.62 1.09 5.30
N LYS A 113 -23.85 1.66 4.11
CA LYS A 113 -23.50 1.02 2.84
C LYS A 113 -22.11 1.49 2.43
N ASN A 114 -21.14 0.58 2.49
CA ASN A 114 -19.76 0.85 2.12
C ASN A 114 -19.37 0.08 0.86
N THR A 115 -18.46 0.67 0.08
CA THR A 115 -17.78 -0.03 -1.01
C THR A 115 -16.60 -0.81 -0.44
N VAL A 116 -16.58 -2.13 -0.66
CA VAL A 116 -15.52 -3.02 -0.20
C VAL A 116 -14.79 -3.58 -1.41
N PRO A 117 -13.45 -3.52 -1.46
CA PRO A 117 -12.68 -4.09 -2.57
C PRO A 117 -12.61 -5.62 -2.45
N TYR A 118 -12.79 -6.30 -3.58
CA TYR A 118 -12.71 -7.76 -3.69
C TYR A 118 -11.64 -8.17 -4.69
N GLY A 119 -10.96 -9.27 -4.41
CA GLY A 119 -10.01 -9.88 -5.33
C GLY A 119 -10.73 -10.39 -6.58
N ASP A 120 -10.31 -9.92 -7.75
CA ASP A 120 -10.94 -10.24 -9.04
C ASP A 120 -11.06 -11.76 -9.30
N ARG A 121 -10.07 -12.54 -8.85
CA ARG A 121 -10.02 -14.00 -9.05
C ARG A 121 -10.64 -14.82 -7.92
N SER A 122 -10.43 -14.40 -6.67
CA SER A 122 -10.83 -15.18 -5.48
C SER A 122 -12.14 -14.73 -4.85
N ASN A 123 -12.65 -13.56 -5.25
CA ASN A 123 -13.78 -12.88 -4.64
C ASN A 123 -13.64 -12.69 -3.11
N SER A 124 -12.41 -12.69 -2.60
CA SER A 124 -12.11 -12.44 -1.19
C SER A 124 -11.94 -10.95 -0.93
N ILE A 125 -12.29 -10.49 0.26
CA ILE A 125 -12.08 -9.08 0.65
C ILE A 125 -10.58 -8.79 0.67
N ILE A 126 -10.18 -7.72 -0.02
CA ILE A 126 -8.79 -7.26 -0.06
C ILE A 126 -8.49 -6.48 1.21
N GLU A 127 -7.38 -6.84 1.86
CA GLU A 127 -6.84 -6.10 3.00
C GLU A 127 -5.63 -5.27 2.54
N PRO A 128 -5.60 -3.96 2.82
CA PRO A 128 -4.37 -3.19 2.69
C PRO A 128 -3.33 -3.71 3.68
N PHE A 129 -2.15 -4.04 3.19
CA PHE A 129 -1.08 -4.66 3.98
C PHE A 129 0.28 -4.09 3.55
N LEU A 130 1.08 -3.64 4.53
CA LEU A 130 2.39 -3.06 4.25
C LEU A 130 3.43 -4.15 4.01
N THR A 131 3.96 -4.19 2.80
CA THR A 131 5.08 -5.06 2.41
C THR A 131 6.10 -4.28 1.59
N GLU A 132 7.35 -4.73 1.63
CA GLU A 132 8.35 -4.28 0.67
C GLU A 132 8.03 -4.91 -0.68
N GLN A 133 7.96 -4.09 -1.73
CA GLN A 133 7.59 -4.52 -3.08
C GLN A 133 8.39 -3.73 -4.12
N TRP A 134 8.48 -4.29 -5.33
CA TRP A 134 9.10 -3.64 -6.47
C TRP A 134 8.09 -2.76 -7.20
N PHE A 135 8.46 -1.49 -7.41
CA PHE A 135 7.63 -0.53 -8.13
C PHE A 135 8.35 0.00 -9.36
N ALA A 136 7.62 0.09 -10.47
CA ALA A 136 8.03 0.87 -11.63
C ALA A 136 7.53 2.32 -11.49
N ASP A 137 8.42 3.28 -11.78
CA ASP A 137 8.07 4.71 -11.87
C ASP A 137 7.23 4.97 -13.14
N ALA A 138 5.95 4.66 -13.04
CA ALA A 138 4.99 4.80 -14.11
C ALA A 138 4.82 6.27 -14.53
N LYS A 139 4.97 7.22 -13.61
CA LYS A 139 4.93 8.66 -13.89
C LYS A 139 6.04 9.04 -14.88
N LYS A 140 7.27 8.61 -14.65
CA LYS A 140 8.40 8.81 -15.58
C LYS A 140 8.17 8.13 -16.93
N LEU A 141 7.70 6.88 -16.94
CA LEU A 141 7.40 6.14 -18.17
C LEU A 141 6.30 6.82 -19.00
N SER A 142 5.31 7.43 -18.34
CA SER A 142 4.15 8.05 -18.99
C SER A 142 4.50 9.24 -19.89
N ILE A 143 5.60 9.95 -19.60
CA ILE A 143 5.97 11.21 -20.27
C ILE A 143 6.19 10.98 -21.77
N LYS A 144 7.02 9.98 -22.12
CA LYS A 144 7.33 9.67 -23.52
C LYS A 144 6.09 9.14 -24.25
N ALA A 145 5.32 8.27 -23.60
CA ALA A 145 4.10 7.70 -24.18
C ALA A 145 3.06 8.78 -24.51
N LYS A 146 2.78 9.68 -23.55
CA LYS A 146 1.89 10.84 -23.75
C LYS A 146 2.37 11.73 -24.90
N LYS A 147 3.67 12.01 -24.99
CA LYS A 147 4.24 12.83 -26.08
C LYS A 147 3.99 12.21 -27.46
N ILE A 148 4.19 10.90 -27.60
CA ILE A 148 3.98 10.18 -28.86
C ILE A 148 2.50 10.23 -29.27
N VAL A 149 1.58 9.97 -28.34
CA VAL A 149 0.14 10.05 -28.61
C VAL A 149 -0.27 11.48 -28.98
N LYS A 150 0.20 12.50 -28.25
CA LYS A 150 -0.08 13.92 -28.57
C LYS A 150 0.42 14.31 -29.96
N SER A 151 1.54 13.75 -30.41
CA SER A 151 2.09 13.99 -31.76
C SER A 151 1.30 13.30 -32.89
N LYS A 152 0.19 12.61 -32.58
CA LYS A 152 -0.65 11.84 -33.52
C LYS A 152 0.08 10.74 -34.30
N LYS A 153 1.27 10.32 -33.83
CA LYS A 153 1.99 9.14 -34.34
C LYS A 153 1.26 7.83 -34.01
N ILE A 154 0.48 7.84 -32.94
CA ILE A 154 -0.47 6.77 -32.58
C ILE A 154 -1.87 7.37 -32.71
N LYS A 155 -2.76 6.65 -33.39
CA LYS A 155 -4.17 7.02 -33.55
C LYS A 155 -5.04 5.99 -32.84
N PHE A 156 -5.97 6.46 -32.02
CA PHE A 156 -6.96 5.62 -31.36
C PHE A 156 -8.19 5.47 -32.26
N PHE A 157 -8.75 4.27 -32.29
CA PHE A 157 -10.04 4.01 -32.92
C PHE A 157 -10.95 3.24 -31.94
N PRO A 158 -12.13 3.77 -31.59
CA PRO A 158 -12.61 5.13 -31.87
C PRO A 158 -11.78 6.24 -31.20
N GLU A 159 -11.87 7.48 -31.70
CA GLU A 159 -10.99 8.59 -31.30
C GLU A 159 -11.20 9.02 -29.83
N ASN A 160 -12.39 8.82 -29.27
CA ASN A 160 -12.73 9.16 -27.90
C ASN A 160 -11.87 8.42 -26.85
N TRP A 161 -11.31 7.24 -27.17
CA TRP A 161 -10.41 6.50 -26.27
C TRP A 161 -9.15 7.29 -25.90
N SER A 162 -8.74 8.25 -26.72
CA SER A 162 -7.64 9.17 -26.38
C SER A 162 -7.91 9.95 -25.09
N LYS A 163 -9.18 10.32 -24.81
CA LYS A 163 -9.57 11.01 -23.57
C LYS A 163 -9.34 10.11 -22.36
N THR A 164 -9.84 8.88 -22.41
CA THR A 164 -9.64 7.87 -21.36
C THR A 164 -8.17 7.60 -21.12
N TYR A 165 -7.39 7.44 -22.20
CA TYR A 165 -5.94 7.27 -22.12
C TYR A 165 -5.26 8.43 -21.39
N PHE A 166 -5.55 9.69 -21.77
CA PHE A 166 -4.93 10.84 -21.12
C PHE A 166 -5.41 11.02 -19.67
N GLN A 167 -6.67 10.73 -19.36
CA GLN A 167 -7.17 10.74 -17.99
C GLN A 167 -6.38 9.75 -17.12
N TRP A 168 -6.17 8.53 -17.61
CA TRP A 168 -5.39 7.51 -16.89
C TRP A 168 -3.90 7.91 -16.78
N MET A 169 -3.27 8.30 -17.89
CA MET A 169 -1.84 8.63 -17.94
C MET A 169 -1.47 9.93 -17.20
N ASN A 170 -2.43 10.81 -16.91
CA ASN A 170 -2.20 12.01 -16.12
C ASN A 170 -2.30 11.75 -14.61
N ASN A 171 -3.07 10.73 -14.21
CA ASN A 171 -3.28 10.33 -12.81
C ASN A 171 -2.61 8.99 -12.50
N ILE A 172 -1.62 8.58 -13.31
CA ILE A 172 -0.98 7.28 -13.18
C ILE A 172 -0.15 7.21 -11.90
N GLU A 173 -0.35 6.17 -11.11
CA GLU A 173 0.40 5.93 -9.87
C GLU A 173 1.53 4.91 -10.07
N PRO A 174 2.53 4.83 -9.16
CA PRO A 174 3.57 3.82 -9.22
C PRO A 174 2.98 2.42 -9.38
N TRP A 175 3.51 1.67 -10.34
CA TRP A 175 3.01 0.33 -10.63
C TRP A 175 3.79 -0.70 -9.81
N CYS A 176 3.11 -1.37 -8.89
CA CYS A 176 3.67 -2.53 -8.20
C CYS A 176 3.85 -3.69 -9.20
N ILE A 177 5.11 -4.04 -9.50
CA ILE A 177 5.49 -5.05 -10.49
C ILE A 177 5.87 -6.40 -9.88
N SER A 178 6.06 -6.50 -8.56
CA SER A 178 6.33 -7.76 -7.87
C SER A 178 5.04 -8.49 -7.49
N ARG A 179 5.09 -9.82 -7.49
CA ARG A 179 4.00 -10.71 -7.10
C ARG A 179 4.57 -11.89 -6.32
N GLN A 180 3.93 -12.24 -5.20
CA GLN A 180 4.24 -13.42 -4.40
C GLN A 180 3.50 -14.65 -4.97
N LEU A 181 3.81 -14.99 -6.22
CA LEU A 181 3.22 -16.10 -6.95
C LEU A 181 4.30 -17.10 -7.37
N TRP A 182 3.91 -18.35 -7.55
CA TRP A 182 4.82 -19.38 -8.07
C TRP A 182 5.02 -19.29 -9.58
N TRP A 183 4.06 -18.69 -10.30
CA TRP A 183 4.08 -18.57 -11.74
C TRP A 183 4.41 -17.13 -12.18
N GLY A 184 5.52 -16.98 -12.89
CA GLY A 184 5.96 -15.73 -13.50
C GLY A 184 7.47 -15.71 -13.68
N HIS A 185 7.99 -14.62 -14.25
CA HIS A 185 9.44 -14.45 -14.37
C HIS A 185 10.00 -13.98 -13.03
N GLN A 186 10.86 -14.77 -12.40
CA GLN A 186 11.51 -14.39 -11.15
C GLN A 186 12.27 -13.07 -11.31
N ILE A 187 12.11 -12.15 -10.37
CA ILE A 187 12.72 -10.83 -10.43
C ILE A 187 14.25 -10.99 -10.43
N PRO A 188 14.97 -10.31 -11.35
CA PRO A 188 16.42 -10.38 -11.43
C PRO A 188 17.06 -9.41 -10.43
N ALA A 189 16.72 -9.57 -9.15
CA ALA A 189 17.29 -8.84 -8.03
C ALA A 189 17.82 -9.83 -6.98
N TRP A 190 18.92 -9.48 -6.35
CA TRP A 190 19.60 -10.30 -5.35
C TRP A 190 19.93 -9.47 -4.12
N TYR A 191 19.84 -10.11 -2.96
CA TYR A 191 20.18 -9.55 -1.67
C TYR A 191 21.53 -10.10 -1.20
N GLY A 192 22.42 -9.19 -0.81
CA GLY A 192 23.65 -9.52 -0.09
C GLY A 192 23.40 -9.84 1.39
N PRO A 193 24.45 -10.23 2.14
CA PRO A 193 24.34 -10.62 3.55
C PRO A 193 23.85 -9.49 4.48
N ASP A 194 23.99 -8.23 4.05
CA ASP A 194 23.53 -7.02 4.72
C ASP A 194 22.20 -6.48 4.15
N LYS A 195 21.46 -7.31 3.40
CA LYS A 195 20.24 -6.95 2.64
C LYS A 195 20.46 -5.89 1.56
N LYS A 196 21.70 -5.57 1.18
CA LYS A 196 21.96 -4.69 0.05
C LYS A 196 21.46 -5.33 -1.24
N ILE A 197 20.75 -4.53 -2.04
CA ILE A 197 20.13 -4.98 -3.28
C ILE A 197 21.10 -4.82 -4.46
N PHE A 198 21.18 -5.85 -5.30
CA PHE A 198 21.89 -5.87 -6.56
C PHE A 198 20.96 -6.34 -7.68
N VAL A 199 20.99 -5.67 -8.83
CA VAL A 199 20.18 -6.00 -10.01
C VAL A 199 21.11 -6.22 -11.20
N ALA A 200 20.93 -7.33 -11.91
CA ALA A 200 21.73 -7.67 -13.10
C ALA A 200 20.94 -8.60 -14.03
N LYS A 201 21.40 -8.84 -15.26
CA LYS A 201 20.66 -9.70 -16.20
C LYS A 201 20.70 -11.18 -15.82
N ASN A 202 21.77 -11.60 -15.14
CA ASN A 202 22.02 -12.98 -14.78
C ASN A 202 22.92 -13.08 -13.53
N GLU A 203 23.05 -14.30 -13.01
CA GLU A 203 23.79 -14.59 -11.78
C GLU A 203 25.31 -14.35 -11.91
N ILE A 204 25.88 -14.52 -13.11
CA ILE A 204 27.31 -14.29 -13.35
C ILE A 204 27.63 -12.80 -13.21
N GLU A 205 26.81 -11.94 -13.80
CA GLU A 205 26.96 -10.49 -13.72
C GLU A 205 26.78 -9.98 -12.29
N VAL A 206 25.75 -10.45 -11.57
CA VAL A 206 25.50 -9.98 -10.20
C VAL A 206 26.62 -10.37 -9.25
N LYS A 207 27.19 -11.58 -9.38
CA LYS A 207 28.35 -12.03 -8.59
C LYS A 207 29.57 -11.16 -8.82
N LYS A 208 29.83 -10.72 -10.07
CA LYS A 208 30.92 -9.78 -10.39
C LYS A 208 30.71 -8.42 -9.72
N ILE A 209 29.48 -7.88 -9.78
CA ILE A 209 29.13 -6.59 -9.16
C ILE A 209 29.29 -6.67 -7.65
N ALA A 210 28.74 -7.72 -7.02
CA ALA A 210 28.83 -7.93 -5.58
C ALA A 210 30.28 -8.13 -5.12
N LYS A 211 31.08 -8.94 -5.84
CA LYS A 211 32.51 -9.14 -5.53
C LYS A 211 33.29 -7.83 -5.57
N LYS A 212 33.01 -6.95 -6.53
CA LYS A 212 33.62 -5.62 -6.59
C LYS A 212 33.21 -4.74 -5.41
N TYR A 213 31.96 -4.80 -4.98
CA TYR A 213 31.44 -4.03 -3.86
C TYR A 213 32.00 -4.50 -2.52
N TYR A 214 31.91 -5.80 -2.21
CA TYR A 214 32.36 -6.37 -0.94
C TYR A 214 33.85 -6.68 -0.89
N LYS A 215 34.56 -6.61 -2.03
CA LYS A 215 35.96 -7.01 -2.22
C LYS A 215 36.24 -8.49 -1.89
N LYS A 216 35.19 -9.31 -1.83
CA LYS A 216 35.23 -10.75 -1.59
C LYS A 216 34.01 -11.41 -2.21
N GLU A 217 34.05 -12.71 -2.37
CA GLU A 217 32.86 -13.47 -2.72
C GLU A 217 31.92 -13.55 -1.52
N VAL A 218 30.63 -13.36 -1.80
CA VAL A 218 29.56 -13.41 -0.80
C VAL A 218 28.41 -14.23 -1.37
N GLU A 219 27.67 -14.86 -0.48
CA GLU A 219 26.39 -15.47 -0.84
C GLU A 219 25.38 -14.39 -1.22
N LEU A 220 24.61 -14.65 -2.27
CA LEU A 220 23.57 -13.78 -2.78
C LEU A 220 22.28 -14.58 -2.88
N ILE A 221 21.21 -14.06 -2.29
CA ILE A 221 19.90 -14.69 -2.33
C ILE A 221 19.05 -13.93 -3.35
N ARG A 222 18.58 -14.62 -4.39
CA ARG A 222 17.69 -14.01 -5.38
C ARG A 222 16.32 -13.75 -4.76
N ASP A 223 15.71 -12.63 -5.12
CA ASP A 223 14.34 -12.31 -4.73
C ASP A 223 13.38 -13.45 -5.15
N PRO A 224 12.57 -14.00 -4.23
CA PRO A 224 11.64 -15.07 -4.54
C PRO A 224 10.44 -14.58 -5.36
N ASP A 225 10.19 -13.27 -5.42
CA ASP A 225 9.06 -12.72 -6.14
C ASP A 225 9.19 -12.89 -7.65
N VAL A 226 8.03 -12.93 -8.30
CA VAL A 226 7.92 -12.93 -9.75
C VAL A 226 7.34 -11.60 -10.25
N LEU A 227 7.61 -11.29 -11.51
CA LEU A 227 7.06 -10.12 -12.18
C LEU A 227 5.56 -10.31 -12.48
N ASP A 228 4.82 -9.21 -12.39
CA ASP A 228 3.43 -9.11 -12.85
C ASP A 228 3.30 -9.58 -14.30
N THR A 229 2.25 -10.33 -14.62
CA THR A 229 1.98 -10.81 -15.98
C THR A 229 1.84 -9.65 -16.96
N TRP A 230 1.30 -8.51 -16.52
CA TRP A 230 1.23 -7.31 -17.35
C TRP A 230 2.60 -6.70 -17.68
N PHE A 231 3.63 -6.97 -16.86
CA PHE A 231 5.00 -6.53 -17.12
C PHE A 231 5.59 -7.24 -18.34
N SER A 232 5.45 -8.56 -18.44
CA SER A 232 5.91 -9.30 -19.60
C SER A 232 5.03 -9.04 -20.83
N SER A 233 3.70 -8.97 -20.67
CA SER A 233 2.78 -8.66 -21.78
C SER A 233 3.06 -7.28 -22.40
N GLY A 234 3.45 -6.29 -21.59
CA GLY A 234 3.84 -4.97 -22.08
C GLY A 234 5.09 -4.96 -22.98
N LEU A 235 5.90 -6.03 -22.94
CA LEU A 235 7.10 -6.18 -23.77
C LEU A 235 6.87 -6.96 -25.06
N TRP A 236 5.63 -7.40 -25.32
CA TRP A 236 5.27 -8.20 -26.49
C TRP A 236 5.78 -7.66 -27.84
N PRO A 237 5.68 -6.33 -28.14
CA PRO A 237 6.15 -5.79 -29.42
C PRO A 237 7.67 -5.91 -29.65
N PHE A 238 8.44 -6.21 -28.60
CA PHE A 238 9.89 -6.40 -28.67
C PHE A 238 10.26 -7.88 -28.57
N ALA A 239 9.70 -8.58 -27.59
CA ALA A 239 10.06 -9.95 -27.24
C ALA A 239 9.82 -10.94 -28.39
N THR A 240 8.78 -10.70 -29.19
CA THR A 240 8.45 -11.55 -30.35
C THR A 240 9.41 -11.42 -31.53
N LEU A 241 10.27 -10.39 -31.51
CA LEU A 241 11.22 -10.08 -32.58
C LEU A 241 12.68 -10.35 -32.17
N GLY A 242 12.91 -11.04 -31.05
CA GLY A 242 14.26 -11.43 -30.61
C GLY A 242 15.11 -10.27 -30.05
N TRP A 243 14.46 -9.23 -29.53
CA TRP A 243 15.10 -8.14 -28.79
C TRP A 243 15.71 -8.64 -27.47
#